data_AF-A0A382UNV4-F1
#
_entry.id   AF-A0A382UNV4-F1
#
_cell.length_a   1.000
_cell.length_b   1.000
_cell.length_c   1.000
_cell.angle_alpha   90.00
_cell.angle_beta   90.00
_cell.angle_gamma   90.00
#
_symmetry.space_group_name_H-M   'P 1'
#
loop_
_entity.id
_entity.type
_entity.pdbx_description
1 polymer ?
#
loop_
_entity_poly.entity_id
_entity_poly.type
_entity_poly.pdbx_seq_one_letter_code
_entity_poly.pdbx_strand_id
1 'polypeptide(L)' 'MGLVSQVFKGKALANLKGSMAVGHTRYSTTGSSHHRNSQPLTVDCSKGQIAIAHNGNLTNAAQLR' A
#
# COMPACT_ATOMS: atom_id res chain seq x y z
N MET A 1 7.69 -7.97 5.86
CA MET A 1 7.66 -6.52 6.20
C MET A 1 9.07 -6.11 6.62
N GLY A 2 9.42 -4.83 6.50
CA GLY A 2 10.75 -4.33 6.87
C GLY A 2 10.90 -2.84 6.59
N LEU A 3 12.09 -2.31 6.88
CA LEU A 3 12.43 -0.93 6.56
C LEU A 3 12.48 -0.74 5.03
N VAL A 4 12.28 0.50 4.57
CA VAL A 4 12.31 0.86 3.14
C VAL A 4 13.57 0.33 2.45
N SER A 5 14.74 0.51 3.09
CA SER A 5 16.03 0.05 2.58
C SER A 5 16.17 -1.47 2.46
N GLN A 6 15.42 -2.23 3.25
CA GLN A 6 15.46 -3.69 3.23
C GLN A 6 14.53 -4.26 2.14
N VAL A 7 13.40 -3.59 1.90
CA VAL A 7 12.37 -4.00 0.94
C VAL A 7 12.74 -3.61 -0.48
N PHE A 8 13.22 -2.39 -0.70
CA PHE A 8 13.52 -1.85 -2.02
C PHE A 8 15.02 -1.98 -2.35
N LYS A 9 15.41 -3.14 -2.86
CA LYS A 9 16.76 -3.39 -3.39
C LYS A 9 16.86 -3.02 -4.88
N GLY A 10 18.08 -2.89 -5.41
CA GLY A 10 18.34 -2.44 -6.78
C GLY A 10 17.50 -3.13 -7.88
N LYS A 11 17.33 -4.46 -7.83
CA LYS A 11 16.48 -5.19 -8.78
C LYS A 11 14.99 -4.86 -8.65
N ALA A 12 14.50 -4.68 -7.42
CA ALA A 12 13.09 -4.34 -7.17
C ALA A 12 12.79 -2.92 -7.67
N LEU A 13 13.66 -1.95 -7.37
CA LEU A 13 13.53 -0.57 -7.87
C LEU A 13 13.65 -0.50 -9.38
N ALA A 14 14.58 -1.26 -9.99
CA ALA A 14 14.74 -1.28 -11.43
C ALA A 14 13.48 -1.74 -12.18
N ASN A 15 12.63 -2.56 -11.56
CA ASN A 15 11.37 -3.02 -12.14
C ASN A 15 10.22 -2.02 -12.01
N LEU A 16 10.34 -0.99 -11.17
CA LEU A 16 9.32 0.05 -11.02
C LEU A 16 9.52 1.12 -12.10
N LYS A 17 8.96 0.86 -13.28
CA LYS A 17 9.01 1.78 -14.43
C LYS A 17 7.78 2.71 -14.43
N GLY A 18 7.97 3.93 -14.93
CA GLY A 18 6.91 4.93 -15.06
C GLY A 18 7.39 6.32 -14.61
N SER A 19 6.57 7.34 -14.85
CA SER A 19 6.84 8.72 -14.45
C SER A 19 6.12 9.14 -13.17
N MET A 20 5.22 8.30 -12.64
CA MET A 20 4.42 8.59 -11.45
C MET A 20 4.25 7.32 -10.61
N ALA A 21 4.30 7.46 -9.29
CA ALA A 21 4.13 6.36 -8.35
C ALA A 21 3.57 6.84 -7.01
N VAL A 22 2.95 5.93 -6.27
CA VAL A 22 2.58 6.09 -4.85
C VAL A 22 3.24 4.97 -4.04
N GLY A 23 3.68 5.29 -2.82
CA GLY A 23 4.27 4.35 -1.88
C GLY A 23 3.77 4.59 -0.47
N HIS A 24 3.93 3.60 0.40
CA HIS A 24 3.46 3.68 1.78
C HIS A 24 4.41 2.98 2.75
N THR A 25 4.76 3.66 3.83
CA THR A 25 5.45 3.08 4.99
C THR A 25 4.44 2.88 6.11
N ARG A 26 4.16 1.62 6.44
CA ARG A 26 3.21 1.29 7.50
C ARG A 26 3.89 1.33 8.86
N TYR A 27 3.45 2.24 9.73
CA TYR A 27 3.55 2.02 11.17
C TYR A 27 2.43 1.06 11.59
N SER A 28 2.72 0.08 12.44
CA SER A 28 1.70 -0.90 12.83
C SER A 28 0.67 -0.24 13.75
N THR A 29 -0.53 -0.02 13.22
CA THR A 29 -1.71 0.48 13.93
C THR A 29 -2.69 -0.68 14.18
N THR A 30 -3.94 -0.37 14.55
CA THR A 30 -5.04 -1.32 14.74
C THR A 30 -5.11 -2.36 13.62
N GLY A 31 -5.21 -3.64 13.99
CA GLY A 31 -5.11 -4.76 13.07
C GLY A 31 -3.74 -5.42 13.08
N SER A 32 -3.73 -6.72 12.82
CA SER A 32 -2.51 -7.54 12.87
C SER A 32 -1.53 -7.20 11.75
N SER A 33 -0.24 -7.42 11.99
CA SER A 33 0.84 -7.14 11.02
C SER A 33 0.97 -8.21 9.95
N HIS A 34 -0.06 -8.35 9.12
CA HIS A 34 -0.05 -9.22 7.95
C HIS A 34 0.50 -8.51 6.73
N HIS A 35 1.20 -9.25 5.87
CA HIS A 35 1.70 -8.73 4.59
C HIS A 35 0.58 -8.14 3.73
N ARG A 36 -0.63 -8.73 3.74
CA ARG A 36 -1.81 -8.24 3.02
C ARG A 36 -2.24 -6.81 3.40
N ASN A 37 -1.81 -6.32 4.55
CA ASN A 37 -2.08 -4.96 5.01
C ASN A 37 -1.02 -3.95 4.55
N SER A 38 -0.01 -4.39 3.79
CA SER A 38 0.99 -3.51 3.18
C SER A 38 0.34 -2.81 1.98
N GLN A 39 0.15 -1.51 2.10
CA GLN A 39 -0.32 -0.65 1.02
C GLN A 39 0.84 -0.28 0.08
N PRO A 40 0.59 0.16 -1.17
CA PRO A 40 -0.69 0.56 -1.76
C PRO A 40 -1.69 -0.59 -1.97
N LEU A 41 -2.98 -0.31 -1.79
CA LEU A 41 -4.06 -1.20 -2.24
C LEU A 41 -4.34 -0.90 -3.71
N THR A 42 -4.42 -1.95 -4.53
CA THR A 42 -4.84 -1.84 -5.93
C THR A 42 -6.20 -2.48 -6.15
N VAL A 43 -7.01 -1.88 -7.01
CA VAL A 43 -8.30 -2.41 -7.42
C VAL A 43 -8.56 -2.07 -8.88
N ASP A 44 -9.08 -3.03 -9.64
CA ASP A 44 -9.56 -2.79 -10.99
C ASP A 44 -11.01 -2.32 -10.92
N CYS A 45 -11.33 -1.23 -11.60
CA CYS A 45 -12.68 -0.69 -11.68
C CYS A 45 -13.04 -0.36 -13.13
N SER A 46 -14.29 0.08 -13.37
CA SER A 46 -14.77 0.43 -14.71
C SER A 46 -14.00 1.57 -15.38
N LYS A 47 -13.23 2.35 -14.63
CA LYS A 47 -12.39 3.45 -15.13
C LYS A 47 -10.90 3.09 -15.24
N GLY A 48 -10.56 1.81 -15.10
CA GLY A 48 -9.20 1.31 -15.08
C GLY A 48 -8.72 0.94 -13.68
N GLN A 49 -7.41 0.75 -13.54
CA GLN A 49 -6.80 0.36 -12.27
C GLN A 49 -6.57 1.58 -11.38
N ILE A 50 -6.94 1.46 -10.11
CA ILE A 50 -6.72 2.47 -9.08
C ILE A 50 -5.75 1.91 -8.04
N ALA A 51 -4.80 2.74 -7.62
CA ALA A 51 -3.92 2.47 -6.48
C ALA A 51 -4.13 3.54 -5.39
N ILE A 52 -4.34 3.13 -4.14
CA ILE A 52 -4.53 4.03 -3.00
C ILE A 52 -3.56 3.66 -1.87
N ALA A 53 -2.92 4.68 -1.31
CA ALA A 53 -2.23 4.62 -0.03
C ALA A 53 -2.89 5.61 0.93
N HIS A 54 -3.03 5.24 2.20
CA HIS A 54 -3.76 6.00 3.20
C HIS A 54 -3.08 5.91 4.57
N ASN A 55 -2.97 7.05 5.24
CA ASN A 55 -2.54 7.16 6.63
C ASN A 55 -3.68 7.71 7.49
N GLY A 56 -4.32 6.82 8.25
CA GLY A 56 -5.46 7.16 9.12
C GLY A 56 -6.29 5.94 9.47
N ASN A 57 -7.49 6.16 10.01
CA ASN A 57 -8.44 5.11 10.36
C ASN A 57 -9.87 5.52 10.02
N LEU A 58 -10.64 4.63 9.38
CA LEU A 58 -12.07 4.81 9.17
C LEU A 58 -12.83 4.41 10.44
N THR A 59 -13.40 5.37 11.14
CA THR A 59 -14.10 5.13 12.42
C THR A 59 -15.37 4.30 12.26
N ASN A 60 -15.99 4.34 11.08
CA ASN A 60 -17.19 3.58 10.70
C ASN A 60 -16.89 2.43 9.72
N ALA A 61 -15.66 1.89 9.72
CA ALA A 61 -15.26 0.83 8.78
C ALA A 61 -16.20 -0.39 8.76
N ALA A 62 -16.75 -0.77 9.92
CA ALA A 62 -17.69 -1.89 10.02
C ALA A 62 -19.03 -1.64 9.30
N GLN A 63 -19.46 -0.38 9.19
CA GLN A 63 -20.68 -0.01 8.47
C GLN A 63 -20.45 0.10 6.96
N LEU A 64 -19.24 0.47 6.54
CA LEU A 64 -18.88 0.63 5.13
C LEU A 64 -18.51 -0.69 4.42
N ARG A 65 -18.29 -1.75 5.20
CA ARG A 65 -17.82 -3.06 4.73
C ARG A 65 -18.97 -3.95 4.29
#